data_AF-A0A5C3P1Y0-F1
#
_entry.id   AF-A0A5C3P1Y0-F1
#
_cell.length_a   1.000
_cell.length_b   1.000
_cell.length_c   1.000
_cell.angle_alpha   90.00
_cell.angle_beta   90.00
_cell.angle_gamma   90.00
#
_symmetry.space_group_name_H-M   'P 1'
#
loop_
_entity.id
_entity.type
_entity.pdbx_description
1 polymer ?
#
loop_
_entity_poly.entity_id
_entity_poly.type
_entity_poly.pdbx_seq_one_letter_code
_entity_poly.pdbx_strand_id
1 'polypeptide(L)' 'SSAKTRRAVRGQIMAYAECLFSYQHRHAAFLLFVNGNMFRVLCWDRSGVTVTEAIDY' A
#
# COMPACT_ATOMS: atom_id res chain seq x y z
N SER A 1 6.43 -18.92 -9.98
CA SER A 1 7.19 -18.45 -8.81
C SER A 1 6.93 -16.96 -8.50
N SER A 2 6.93 -16.04 -9.49
CA SER A 2 6.69 -14.58 -9.28
C SER A 2 5.32 -14.18 -8.67
N ALA A 3 4.22 -14.82 -9.10
CA ALA A 3 2.88 -14.43 -8.64
C ALA A 3 2.66 -14.64 -7.12
N LYS A 4 3.26 -15.69 -6.55
CA LYS A 4 3.19 -15.98 -5.11
C LYS A 4 3.91 -14.89 -4.31
N THR A 5 5.08 -14.46 -4.77
CA THR A 5 5.85 -13.37 -4.14
C THR A 5 5.08 -12.05 -4.17
N ARG A 6 4.47 -11.69 -5.31
CA ARG A 6 3.64 -10.47 -5.41
C ARG A 6 2.45 -10.49 -4.45
N ARG A 7 1.80 -11.65 -4.27
CA ARG A 7 0.70 -11.81 -3.30
C ARG A 7 1.18 -11.64 -1.87
N ALA A 8 2.35 -12.19 -1.53
CA ALA A 8 2.94 -12.06 -0.20
C ALA A 8 3.29 -10.60 0.12
N VAL A 9 3.94 -9.90 -0.81
CA VAL A 9 4.27 -8.46 -0.66
C VAL A 9 2.99 -7.62 -0.45
N ARG A 10 1.94 -7.88 -1.24
CA ARG A 10 0.64 -7.20 -1.04
C ARG A 10 0.05 -7.47 0.35
N GLY A 11 0.14 -8.72 0.84
CA GLY A 11 -0.34 -9.07 2.17
C GLY A 11 0.38 -8.31 3.29
N GLN A 12 1.69 -8.13 3.15
CA GLN A 12 2.48 -7.36 4.12
C GLN A 12 2.10 -5.87 4.12
N ILE A 13 1.91 -5.27 2.95
CA ILE A 13 1.47 -3.87 2.83
C ILE A 13 0.08 -3.69 3.47
N MET A 14 -0.84 -4.64 3.26
CA MET A 14 -2.15 -4.64 3.91
C MET A 14 -2.05 -4.70 5.43
N ALA A 15 -1.21 -5.58 5.97
CA ALA A 15 -0.99 -5.68 7.42
C ALA A 15 -0.45 -4.37 8.02
N TYR A 16 0.43 -3.66 7.31
CA TYR A 16 0.91 -2.35 7.76
C TYR A 16 -0.18 -1.28 7.74
N ALA A 17 -1.03 -1.25 6.70
CA ALA A 17 -2.16 -0.32 6.65
C ALA A 17 -3.15 -0.62 7.79
N GLU A 18 -3.54 -1.88 8.00
CA GLU A 18 -4.44 -2.29 9.09
C GLU A 18 -3.89 -1.90 10.47
N CYS A 19 -2.61 -2.13 10.70
CA CYS A 19 -1.91 -1.68 11.90
C CYS A 19 -2.03 -0.15 12.07
N LEU A 20 -1.75 0.63 11.02
CA LEU A 20 -1.86 2.08 11.08
C LEU A 20 -3.29 2.55 11.44
N PHE A 21 -4.32 1.91 10.88
CA PHE A 21 -5.73 2.24 11.17
C PHE A 21 -6.22 1.74 12.53
N SER A 22 -5.63 0.67 13.09
CA SER A 22 -6.00 0.18 14.42
C SER A 22 -5.43 1.07 15.53
N TYR A 23 -4.22 1.62 15.33
CA TYR A 23 -3.58 2.52 16.29
C TYR A 23 -4.00 3.99 16.15
N GLN A 24 -4.55 4.39 15.00
CA GLN A 24 -4.92 5.78 14.74
C GLN A 24 -6.36 5.85 14.22
N HIS A 25 -7.20 6.71 14.81
CA HIS A 25 -8.55 7.00 14.30
C HIS A 25 -8.52 7.85 13.01
N ARG A 26 -7.74 7.43 12.01
CA ARG A 26 -7.53 8.18 10.78
C ARG A 26 -8.58 7.78 9.74
N HIS A 27 -9.18 8.77 9.09
CA HIS A 27 -10.18 8.55 8.04
C HIS A 27 -9.56 8.07 6.72
N ALA A 28 -8.30 8.42 6.47
CA ALA A 28 -7.54 8.00 5.30
C ALA A 28 -6.04 7.90 5.61
N ALA A 29 -5.29 7.11 4.84
CA ALA A 29 -3.84 7.01 4.94
C ALA A 29 -3.19 6.97 3.56
N PHE A 30 -2.02 7.62 3.44
CA PHE A 30 -1.22 7.61 2.23
C PHE A 30 0.08 6.86 2.50
N LEU A 31 0.37 5.84 1.69
CA LEU A 31 1.61 5.07 1.74
C LEU A 31 2.32 5.15 0.39
N LEU A 32 3.65 5.26 0.41
CA LEU A 32 4.48 5.16 -0.79
C LEU A 32 5.00 3.74 -0.94
N PHE A 33 4.70 3.09 -2.07
CA PHE A 33 5.34 1.84 -2.45
C PHE A 33 6.44 2.14 -3.46
N VAL A 34 7.69 2.03 -3.01
CA VAL A 34 8.88 2.26 -3.83
C VAL A 34 9.41 0.94 -4.36
N ASN A 35 9.68 0.89 -5.65
CA ASN A 35 10.24 -0.26 -6.35
C ASN A 35 11.25 0.20 -7.40
N GLY A 36 12.54 0.18 -7.05
CA GLY A 36 13.59 0.74 -7.91
C GLY A 36 13.43 2.25 -8.04
N ASN A 37 13.44 2.75 -9.28
CA ASN A 37 13.21 4.16 -9.65
C ASN A 37 11.73 4.52 -9.81
N MET A 38 10.82 3.60 -9.46
CA MET A 38 9.38 3.86 -9.55
C MET A 38 8.75 3.89 -8.17
N PHE A 39 7.75 4.75 -7.99
CA PHE A 39 6.86 4.68 -6.84
C PHE A 39 5.39 4.66 -7.26
N ARG A 40 4.54 4.16 -6.34
CA ARG A 40 3.08 4.29 -6.41
C ARG A 40 2.58 4.88 -5.11
N VAL A 41 1.55 5.71 -5.20
CA VAL A 41 0.82 6.19 -4.02
C VAL A 41 -0.34 5.23 -3.76
N LEU A 42 -0.44 4.77 -2.51
CA LEU A 42 -1.54 3.97 -2.02
C LEU A 42 -2.41 4.86 -1.13
N CYS A 43 -3.62 5.14 -1.59
CA CYS A 43 -4.62 5.91 -0.89
C CYS A 43 -5.58 4.93 -0.21
N TRP A 44 -5.46 4.81 1.11
CA TRP A 44 -6.30 3.95 1.92
C TRP A 44 -7.43 4.73 2.57
N ASP A 45 -8.61 4.14 2.60
CA ASP A 45 -9.75 4.56 3.39
C ASP A 45 -10.45 3.35 4.02
N ARG A 46 -11.59 3.56 4.69
CA ARG A 46 -12.35 2.45 5.32
C ARG A 46 -12.95 1.45 4.32
N SER A 47 -13.06 1.80 3.04
CA SER A 47 -13.58 0.94 1.97
C SER A 47 -12.48 0.11 1.30
N GLY A 48 -11.21 0.51 1.43
CA GLY A 48 -10.08 -0.25 0.91
C GLY A 48 -8.90 0.63 0.48
N VAL A 49 -8.28 0.27 -0.66
CA VAL A 49 -7.12 0.97 -1.21
C VAL A 49 -7.32 1.29 -2.69
N THR A 50 -7.03 2.54 -3.05
CA THR A 50 -6.82 2.97 -4.42
C THR A 50 -5.33 3.17 -4.66
N VAL A 51 -4.82 2.70 -5.80
CA VAL A 51 -3.39 2.76 -6.14
C VAL A 51 -3.20 3.57 -7.41
N THR A 52 -2.28 4.53 -7.39
CA THR A 52 -1.94 5.31 -8.59
C THR A 52 -1.18 4.48 -9.63
N GLU A 53 -1.07 5.03 -10.83
CA GLU A 53 -0.06 4.59 -11.78
C GLU A 53 1.35 4.74 -11.18
N ALA A 54 2.30 4.00 -11.75
CA ALA A 54 3.70 4.09 -11.33
C ALA A 54 4.30 5.40 -11.86
N ILE A 55 5.01 6.10 -10.99
CA ILE A 55 5.68 7.36 -11.28
C ILE A 55 7.20 7.11 -11.21
N ASP A 56 7.92 7.47 -12.28
CA ASP A 56 9.39 7.50 -12.33
C ASP A 56 9.89 8.80 -11.68
N TYR A 57 10.94 8.72 -10.85
CA TYR A 57 11.38 9.83 -9.99
C TYR A 57 12.89 10.07 -10.01
#